data_AF-A0A497NKJ6-F1
#
_entry.id   AF-A0A497NKJ6-F1
#
_cell.length_a   1.000
_cell.length_b   1.000
_cell.length_c   1.000
_cell.angle_alpha   90.00
_cell.angle_beta   90.00
_cell.angle_gamma   90.00
#
_symmetry.space_group_name_H-M   'P 1'
#
loop_
_entity.id
_entity.type
_entity.pdbx_description
1 polymer ?
#
loop_
_entity_poly.entity_id
_entity_poly.type
_entity_poly.pdbx_seq_one_letter_code
_entity_poly.pdbx_strand_id
1 'polypeptide(L)'
;MSVPRFWREIPHKYRLLGSRCRSCGAVYHPRRRVCPRCGSRDLEDISLSKRGRLLAFTVVRRAPSDLDEYKPYIVGLVELQDGVRVLSQIVDCDPSELRPGMEPEATLRRIRAYGPAGVIEYGYKFRPTIKWGPEGKASSSEGASEGETPAGEEGR
;
A
#
# COMPACT_ATOMS: atom_id res chain seq x y z
N MET A 1 -0.48 15.18 14.29
CA MET A 1 -1.66 15.65 13.53
C MET A 1 -2.71 16.13 14.53
N SER A 2 -3.53 17.12 14.20
CA SER A 2 -4.61 17.56 15.10
C SER A 2 -5.81 16.60 15.00
N VAL A 3 -6.48 16.35 16.14
CA VAL A 3 -7.65 15.46 16.21
C VAL A 3 -8.76 15.82 15.21
N PRO A 4 -9.14 17.12 15.03
CA PRO A 4 -10.18 17.47 14.06
C PRO A 4 -9.80 17.18 12.61
N ARG A 5 -8.50 17.23 12.28
CA ARG A 5 -8.02 16.87 10.94
C ARG A 5 -8.18 15.37 10.70
N PHE A 6 -7.73 14.54 11.65
CA PHE A 6 -7.88 13.09 11.54
C PHE A 6 -9.35 12.70 11.37
N TRP A 7 -10.25 13.26 12.18
CA TRP A 7 -11.68 12.98 12.10
C TRP A 7 -12.28 13.26 10.71
N ARG A 8 -11.92 14.39 10.08
CA ARG A 8 -12.35 14.72 8.71
C ARG A 8 -11.76 13.81 7.63
N GLU A 9 -10.63 13.16 7.91
CA GLU A 9 -9.93 12.27 6.97
C GLU A 9 -10.36 10.80 7.09
N ILE A 10 -11.14 10.43 8.12
CA ILE A 10 -11.59 9.04 8.37
C ILE A 10 -12.17 8.38 7.11
N PRO A 11 -13.09 9.00 6.32
CA PRO A 11 -13.61 8.38 5.12
C PRO A 11 -12.52 7.96 4.12
N HIS A 12 -11.49 8.80 3.94
CA HIS A 12 -10.38 8.56 3.01
C HIS A 12 -9.43 7.49 3.52
N LYS A 13 -9.14 7.50 4.83
CA LYS A 13 -8.21 6.57 5.47
C LYS A 13 -8.82 5.18 5.65
N TYR A 14 -10.12 5.07 5.92
CA TYR A 14 -10.76 3.80 6.27
C TYR A 14 -11.33 3.08 5.06
N ARG A 15 -11.88 3.85 4.10
CA ARG A 15 -12.62 3.30 2.96
C ARG A 15 -11.93 3.50 1.61
N LEU A 16 -10.69 4.02 1.60
CA LEU A 16 -9.99 4.40 0.37
C LEU A 16 -10.86 5.29 -0.54
N LEU A 17 -11.50 6.28 0.08
CA LEU A 17 -12.39 7.18 -0.65
C LEU A 17 -11.55 8.21 -1.43
N GLY A 18 -11.75 8.25 -2.74
CA GLY A 18 -11.18 9.21 -3.68
C GLY A 18 -12.23 10.16 -4.24
N SER A 19 -11.88 10.87 -5.30
CA SER A 19 -12.82 11.71 -6.05
C SER A 19 -12.66 11.53 -7.55
N ARG A 20 -13.77 11.48 -8.29
CA ARG A 20 -13.80 11.49 -9.76
C ARG A 20 -14.36 12.81 -10.25
N CYS A 21 -13.68 13.46 -11.18
CA CYS A 21 -14.21 14.64 -11.86
C CYS A 21 -15.26 14.22 -12.89
N ARG A 22 -16.50 14.71 -12.76
CA ARG A 22 -17.58 14.42 -13.69
C ARG A 22 -17.36 15.05 -15.07
N SER A 23 -16.63 16.17 -15.12
CA SER A 23 -16.38 16.89 -16.38
C SER A 23 -15.29 16.25 -17.26
N CYS A 24 -14.30 15.55 -16.69
CA CYS A 24 -13.17 15.00 -17.48
C CYS A 24 -12.76 13.57 -17.13
N GLY A 25 -13.48 12.92 -16.21
CA GLY A 25 -13.24 11.53 -15.78
C GLY A 25 -12.00 11.31 -14.90
N ALA A 26 -11.19 12.33 -14.63
CA ALA A 26 -9.97 12.17 -13.84
C ALA A 26 -10.27 11.73 -12.40
N VAL A 27 -9.51 10.74 -11.91
CA VAL A 27 -9.64 10.15 -10.58
C VAL A 27 -8.47 10.58 -9.70
N TYR A 28 -8.75 10.90 -8.43
CA TYR A 28 -7.76 11.36 -7.46
C TYR A 28 -7.90 10.70 -6.11
N HIS A 29 -6.77 10.48 -5.45
CA HIS A 29 -6.68 10.14 -4.04
C HIS A 29 -5.57 10.99 -3.38
N PRO A 30 -5.80 11.62 -2.22
CA PRO A 30 -7.09 11.79 -1.52
C PRO A 30 -8.10 12.64 -2.32
N ARG A 31 -9.33 12.78 -1.81
CA ARG A 31 -10.37 13.60 -2.48
C ARG A 31 -9.89 15.03 -2.73
N ARG A 32 -10.34 15.63 -3.84
CA ARG A 32 -10.06 17.02 -4.20
C ARG A 32 -11.35 17.84 -4.29
N ARG A 33 -11.24 19.15 -4.02
CA ARG A 33 -12.34 20.13 -4.20
C ARG A 33 -12.37 20.77 -5.60
N VAL A 34 -11.24 20.76 -6.29
CA VAL A 34 -11.05 21.32 -7.62
C VAL A 34 -10.20 20.33 -8.41
N CYS A 35 -10.59 20.04 -9.65
CA CYS A 35 -9.88 19.12 -10.52
C CYS A 35 -8.59 19.79 -11.04
N PRO A 36 -7.40 19.25 -10.73
CA PRO A 36 -6.14 19.79 -11.26
C PRO A 36 -6.02 19.72 -12.79
N ARG A 37 -6.71 18.75 -13.43
CA ARG A 37 -6.66 18.54 -14.89
C ARG A 37 -7.46 19.58 -15.68
N CYS A 38 -8.65 19.97 -15.22
CA CYS A 38 -9.56 20.82 -15.99
C CYS A 38 -10.14 22.01 -15.22
N GLY A 39 -9.80 22.20 -13.94
CA GLY A 39 -10.30 23.31 -13.11
C GLY A 39 -11.74 23.17 -12.63
N SER A 40 -12.48 22.15 -13.07
CA SER A 40 -13.87 21.91 -12.63
C SER A 40 -13.97 21.69 -11.12
N ARG A 41 -15.09 22.13 -10.54
CA ARG A 41 -15.50 21.88 -9.15
C ARG A 41 -16.52 20.75 -9.03
N ASP A 42 -16.94 20.18 -10.16
CA ASP A 42 -17.86 19.05 -10.23
C ASP A 42 -17.08 17.74 -10.07
N LEU A 43 -16.80 17.39 -8.81
CA LEU A 43 -16.18 16.14 -8.41
C LEU A 43 -17.12 15.38 -7.47
N GLU A 44 -17.26 14.09 -7.73
CA GLU A 44 -18.01 13.17 -6.87
C GLU A 44 -17.05 12.29 -6.06
N ASP A 45 -17.46 11.93 -4.84
CA ASP A 45 -16.73 10.96 -4.02
C ASP A 45 -16.93 9.55 -4.60
N ILE A 46 -15.83 8.79 -4.72
CA ILE A 46 -15.87 7.41 -5.18
C ILE A 46 -15.10 6.49 -4.23
N SER A 47 -15.56 5.25 -4.09
CA SER A 47 -14.77 4.21 -3.42
C SER A 47 -13.77 3.64 -4.42
N LEU A 48 -12.49 3.69 -4.10
CA LEU A 48 -11.44 3.13 -4.93
C LEU A 48 -11.32 1.62 -4.69
N SER A 49 -10.77 0.91 -5.67
CA SER A 49 -10.42 -0.49 -5.55
C SER A 49 -9.47 -0.69 -4.37
N LYS A 50 -9.73 -1.74 -3.62
CA LYS A 50 -8.83 -2.18 -2.55
C LYS A 50 -7.66 -2.98 -3.10
N ARG A 51 -7.68 -3.39 -4.37
CA ARG A 51 -6.60 -4.13 -5.03
C ARG A 51 -5.74 -3.16 -5.85
N GLY A 52 -4.46 -3.47 -5.94
CA GLY A 52 -3.54 -2.74 -6.79
C GLY A 52 -2.36 -3.58 -7.22
N ARG A 53 -1.40 -2.91 -7.84
CA ARG A 53 -0.11 -3.45 -8.27
C ARG A 53 1.00 -2.72 -7.55
N LEU A 54 1.92 -3.46 -6.94
CA LEU A 54 3.11 -2.89 -6.30
C LEU A 54 4.08 -2.41 -7.40
N LEU A 55 4.30 -1.11 -7.49
CA LEU A 55 5.21 -0.53 -8.50
C LEU A 55 6.66 -0.51 -8.01
N ALA A 56 6.86 -0.13 -6.76
CA ALA A 56 8.16 -0.04 -6.12
C ALA A 56 8.01 -0.15 -4.60
N PHE A 57 9.05 -0.56 -3.89
CA PHE A 57 9.06 -0.57 -2.44
C PHE A 57 10.45 -0.30 -1.88
N THR A 58 10.49 0.05 -0.60
CA THR A 58 11.73 0.20 0.17
C THR A 58 11.54 -0.30 1.59
N VAL A 59 12.63 -0.78 2.20
CA VAL A 59 12.65 -1.24 3.59
C VAL A 59 13.24 -0.15 4.47
N VAL A 60 12.40 0.43 5.32
CA VAL A 60 12.81 1.45 6.27
C VAL A 60 13.37 0.78 7.52
N ARG A 61 14.69 0.86 7.68
CA ARG A 61 15.43 0.30 8.83
C ARG A 61 15.67 1.31 9.94
N ARG A 62 15.65 2.61 9.63
CA ARG A 62 15.74 3.70 10.60
C ARG A 62 14.43 4.48 10.56
N ALA A 63 13.61 4.29 11.60
CA ALA A 63 12.31 4.91 11.74
C ALA A 63 12.39 6.17 12.61
N PRO A 64 11.47 7.13 12.43
CA PRO A 64 11.19 8.13 13.45
C PRO A 64 10.64 7.46 14.72
N SER A 65 10.77 8.14 15.87
CA SER A 65 10.35 7.63 17.19
C SER A 65 8.92 7.07 17.23
N ASP A 66 8.00 7.74 16.53
CA ASP A 66 6.57 7.38 16.52
C ASP A 66 6.26 6.07 15.77
N LEU A 67 7.23 5.53 15.02
CA LEU A 67 7.11 4.30 14.23
C LEU A 67 8.20 3.29 14.58
N ASP A 68 8.92 3.51 15.67
CA ASP A 68 10.08 2.70 16.05
C ASP A 68 9.70 1.23 16.30
N GLU A 69 8.49 1.01 16.84
CA GLU A 69 7.90 -0.31 17.08
C GLU A 69 7.67 -1.13 15.80
N TYR A 70 7.65 -0.49 14.63
CA TYR A 70 7.41 -1.15 13.36
C TYR A 70 8.70 -1.50 12.60
N LYS A 71 9.89 -1.22 13.15
CA LYS A 71 11.14 -1.52 12.43
C LYS A 71 11.42 -3.03 12.34
N PRO A 72 11.97 -3.50 11.20
CA PRO A 72 11.95 -2.83 9.90
C PRO A 72 10.54 -2.87 9.29
N TYR A 73 10.11 -1.78 8.65
CA TYR A 73 8.85 -1.76 7.90
C TYR A 73 9.06 -1.46 6.43
N ILE A 74 8.12 -1.92 5.61
CA ILE A 74 8.15 -1.70 4.16
C ILE A 74 7.23 -0.54 3.82
N VAL A 75 7.68 0.34 2.93
CA VAL A 75 6.84 1.34 2.27
C VAL A 75 6.78 1.00 0.78
N GLY A 76 5.57 0.87 0.25
CA GLY A 76 5.31 0.56 -1.14
C GLY A 76 4.55 1.67 -1.86
N LEU A 77 4.87 1.86 -3.14
CA LEU A 77 4.07 2.62 -4.09
C LEU A 77 3.13 1.64 -4.80
N VAL A 78 1.84 1.73 -4.52
CA VAL A 78 0.81 0.85 -5.08
C VAL A 78 -0.03 1.63 -6.09
N GLU A 79 -0.15 1.11 -7.30
CA GLU A 79 -1.10 1.59 -8.30
C GLU A 79 -2.42 0.82 -8.16
N LEU A 80 -3.48 1.51 -7.77
CA LEU A 80 -4.82 0.90 -7.68
C LEU A 80 -5.39 0.66 -9.07
N GLN A 81 -6.36 -0.25 -9.16
CA GLN A 81 -7.04 -0.55 -10.43
C GLN A 81 -7.73 0.68 -11.05
N ASP A 82 -8.07 1.69 -10.25
CA ASP A 82 -8.61 2.97 -10.70
C ASP A 82 -7.56 3.92 -11.31
N GLY A 83 -6.29 3.51 -11.41
CA GLY A 83 -5.18 4.27 -11.99
C GLY A 83 -4.53 5.29 -11.04
N VAL A 84 -4.98 5.38 -9.78
CA VAL A 84 -4.37 6.24 -8.77
C VAL A 84 -3.23 5.52 -8.05
N ARG A 85 -2.18 6.27 -7.71
CA ARG A 85 -1.02 5.75 -6.98
C ARG A 85 -1.06 6.19 -5.53
N VAL A 86 -0.80 5.24 -4.64
CA VAL A 86 -0.88 5.42 -3.19
C VAL A 86 0.44 4.95 -2.57
N LEU A 87 1.03 5.78 -1.73
CA LEU A 87 2.13 5.40 -0.85
C LEU A 87 1.56 4.92 0.47
N SER A 88 1.89 3.69 0.86
CA SER A 88 1.49 3.13 2.15
C SER A 88 2.45 2.02 2.58
N GLN A 89 2.33 1.58 3.83
CA GLN A 89 3.11 0.47 4.33
C GLN A 89 2.60 -0.86 3.72
N ILE A 90 3.53 -1.75 3.43
CA ILE A 90 3.25 -3.15 3.10
C ILE A 90 3.45 -3.99 4.36
N VAL A 91 2.47 -4.81 4.70
CA VAL A 91 2.43 -5.62 5.94
C VAL A 91 2.09 -7.07 5.64
N ASP A 92 2.26 -7.92 6.67
CA ASP A 92 1.97 -9.36 6.64
C ASP A 92 2.78 -10.13 5.57
N CYS A 93 4.03 -9.73 5.35
CA CYS A 93 4.97 -10.41 4.45
C CYS A 93 6.41 -10.15 4.84
N ASP A 94 7.31 -11.04 4.44
CA ASP A 94 8.73 -10.79 4.57
C ASP A 94 9.22 -9.87 3.42
N PRO A 95 10.13 -8.91 3.67
CA PRO A 95 10.70 -8.07 2.60
C PRO A 95 11.36 -8.86 1.46
N SER A 96 11.90 -10.04 1.74
CA SER A 96 12.52 -10.93 0.76
C SER A 96 11.52 -11.59 -0.19
N GLU A 97 10.22 -11.57 0.13
CA GLU A 97 9.15 -12.10 -0.72
C GLU A 97 8.59 -11.04 -1.67
N LEU A 98 8.84 -9.74 -1.40
CA LEU A 98 8.26 -8.66 -2.19
C LEU A 98 8.99 -8.40 -3.50
N ARG A 99 8.22 -8.30 -4.58
CA ARG A 99 8.71 -7.94 -5.92
C ARG A 99 7.78 -6.91 -6.55
N PRO A 100 8.31 -5.95 -7.34
CA PRO A 100 7.48 -5.14 -8.22
C PRO A 100 6.60 -6.03 -9.11
N GLY A 101 5.35 -5.63 -9.32
CA GLY A 101 4.37 -6.38 -10.09
C GLY A 101 3.43 -7.26 -9.27
N MET A 102 3.73 -7.53 -7.99
CA MET A 102 2.81 -8.24 -7.10
C MET A 102 1.49 -7.49 -6.92
N GLU A 103 0.45 -8.24 -6.57
CA GLU A 103 -0.90 -7.71 -6.34
C GLU A 103 -1.21 -7.63 -4.84
N PRO A 104 -1.00 -6.47 -4.21
CA PRO A 104 -1.45 -6.26 -2.84
C PRO A 104 -2.93 -5.87 -2.76
N GLU A 105 -3.52 -6.11 -1.60
CA GLU A 105 -4.84 -5.63 -1.22
C GLU A 105 -4.80 -4.78 0.06
N ALA A 106 -5.67 -3.78 0.11
CA ALA A 106 -5.78 -2.85 1.21
C ALA A 106 -6.46 -3.49 2.42
N THR A 107 -5.89 -3.25 3.60
CA THR A 107 -6.39 -3.71 4.89
C THR A 107 -6.37 -2.56 5.91
N LEU A 108 -7.37 -2.53 6.80
CA LEU A 108 -7.44 -1.52 7.86
C LEU A 108 -6.45 -1.88 8.97
N ARG A 109 -5.57 -0.93 9.32
CA ARG A 109 -4.54 -1.12 10.35
C ARG A 109 -4.37 0.13 11.20
N ARG A 110 -3.82 -0.06 12.40
CA ARG A 110 -3.26 1.03 13.19
C ARG A 110 -2.10 1.65 12.42
N ILE A 111 -2.18 2.95 12.17
CA ILE A 111 -1.13 3.74 11.51
C ILE A 111 -0.27 4.42 12.56
N ARG A 112 -0.89 4.96 13.61
CA ARG A 112 -0.20 5.70 14.67
C ARG A 112 -1.00 5.75 15.96
N ALA A 113 -0.31 5.91 17.09
CA ALA A 113 -0.91 6.29 18.37
C ALA A 113 -0.22 7.56 18.90
N TYR A 114 -0.97 8.44 19.57
CA TYR A 114 -0.46 9.71 20.07
C TYR A 114 -0.24 9.68 21.58
N GLY A 115 0.74 8.90 22.02
CA GLY A 115 0.98 8.68 23.46
C GLY A 115 -0.14 7.88 24.13
N PRO A 116 -0.06 7.68 25.46
CA PRO A 116 -0.94 6.75 26.18
C PRO A 116 -2.40 7.19 26.28
N ALA A 117 -2.67 8.49 26.24
CA ALA A 117 -4.02 9.07 26.34
C ALA A 117 -4.49 9.75 25.05
N GLY A 118 -3.73 9.68 23.96
CA GLY A 118 -4.09 10.32 22.70
C GLY A 118 -4.92 9.42 21.79
N VAL A 119 -5.35 10.01 20.67
CA VAL A 119 -6.13 9.28 19.66
C VAL A 119 -5.31 8.21 18.97
N ILE A 120 -5.96 7.11 18.61
CA ILE A 120 -5.39 6.08 17.76
C ILE A 120 -5.85 6.34 16.33
N GLU A 121 -4.89 6.56 15.43
CA GLU A 121 -5.17 6.72 14.01
C GLU A 121 -5.16 5.37 13.30
N TYR A 122 -6.31 4.98 12.79
CA TYR A 122 -6.42 3.88 11.84
C TYR A 122 -6.40 4.40 10.39
N GLY A 123 -6.04 3.52 9.47
CA GLY A 123 -6.03 3.78 8.05
C GLY A 123 -5.66 2.54 7.25
N TYR A 124 -5.57 2.69 5.93
CA TYR A 124 -5.18 1.57 5.08
C TYR A 124 -3.66 1.33 5.12
N LYS A 125 -3.29 0.06 5.24
CA LYS A 125 -2.02 -0.51 4.78
C LYS A 125 -2.32 -1.50 3.67
N PHE A 126 -1.31 -2.02 3.00
CA PHE A 126 -1.46 -3.05 1.98
C PHE A 126 -0.79 -4.34 2.44
N ARG A 127 -1.37 -5.48 2.09
CA ARG A 127 -0.75 -6.80 2.28
C ARG A 127 -0.79 -7.57 0.97
N PRO A 128 0.14 -8.50 0.71
CA PRO A 128 -0.01 -9.40 -0.42
C PRO A 128 -1.37 -10.11 -0.39
N THR A 129 -1.94 -10.34 -1.57
CA THR A 129 -3.18 -11.12 -1.70
C THR A 129 -2.92 -12.56 -1.25
N ILE A 130 -3.74 -13.05 -0.31
CA ILE A 130 -3.66 -14.44 0.11
C ILE A 130 -4.35 -15.27 -0.96
N LYS A 131 -3.58 -16.06 -1.71
CA LYS A 131 -4.13 -17.09 -2.58
C LYS A 131 -4.34 -18.35 -1.75
N TRP A 132 -5.60 -18.72 -1.57
CA TRP A 132 -5.95 -19.96 -0.87
C TRP A 132 -5.92 -21.13 -1.85
N GLY A 133 -4.97 -22.04 -1.70
CA GLY A 133 -4.92 -23.31 -2.41
C GLY A 133 -5.66 -24.43 -1.65
N PRO A 134 -5.92 -25.58 -2.29
CA PRO A 134 -6.63 -26.71 -1.66
C PRO A 134 -5.92 -27.30 -0.43
N GLU A 135 -4.64 -26.96 -0.19
CA GLU A 135 -3.85 -27.44 0.94
C GLU A 135 -3.72 -26.45 2.10
N GLY A 136 -4.43 -25.32 2.09
CA GLY A 136 -4.45 -24.37 3.22
C GLY A 136 -3.10 -23.72 3.57
N LYS A 137 -2.13 -23.77 2.65
CA LYS A 137 -0.87 -23.01 2.75
C LYS A 137 -0.98 -21.77 1.87
N ALA A 138 -0.71 -20.60 2.44
CA ALA A 138 -0.54 -19.36 1.67
C ALA A 138 0.65 -19.58 0.72
N SER A 139 0.40 -19.65 -0.58
CA SER A 139 1.48 -19.86 -1.54
C SER A 139 2.27 -18.57 -1.71
N SER A 140 3.38 -18.45 -0.96
CA SER A 140 4.53 -17.67 -1.40
C SER A 140 4.96 -18.26 -2.74
N SER A 141 5.05 -17.44 -3.78
CA SER A 141 5.49 -17.89 -5.10
C SER A 141 6.95 -18.32 -5.04
N GLU A 142 7.20 -19.59 -4.73
CA GLU A 142 8.49 -20.24 -4.92
C GLU A 142 8.71 -20.42 -6.43
N GLY A 143 9.46 -19.48 -6.99
CA GLY A 143 10.09 -19.62 -8.29
C GLY A 143 11.59 -19.50 -8.11
N ALA A 144 12.19 -20.43 -7.35
CA ALA A 144 13.63 -20.65 -7.40
C ALA A 144 13.89 -21.50 -8.65
N SER A 145 14.21 -20.84 -9.76
CA SER A 145 14.85 -21.52 -10.88
C SER A 145 16.25 -21.92 -10.43
N GLU A 146 16.43 -23.22 -10.20
CA GLU A 146 17.72 -23.87 -10.08
C GLU A 146 18.53 -23.56 -11.35
N GLY A 147 19.55 -22.71 -11.18
CA GLY A 147 20.60 -22.55 -12.16
C GLY A 147 21.69 -23.56 -11.83
N GLU A 148 21.65 -24.71 -12.50
CA GLU A 148 22.74 -25.68 -12.56
C GLU A 148 24.07 -24.95 -12.82
N THR A 149 25.01 -25.11 -11.88
CA THR A 149 26.41 -24.79 -12.11
C THR A 149 27.05 -26.01 -12.77
N PRO A 150 27.55 -25.93 -14.02
CA PRO A 150 28.38 -27.00 -14.54
C PRO A 150 29.77 -26.90 -13.88
N ALA A 151 30.19 -28.04 -13.33
CA ALA A 151 31.56 -28.31 -12.92
C ALA A 151 32.49 -28.49 -14.14
N GLY A 152 33.76 -28.11 -13.98
CA GLY A 152 34.86 -28.28 -14.95
C GLY A 152 35.47 -26.90 -15.30
N GLU A 153 36.77 -26.65 -15.22
CA GLU A 153 37.89 -27.52 -15.54
C GLU A 153 39.19 -27.00 -14.87
N GLU A 154 40.04 -27.94 -14.44
CA GLU A 154 41.40 -27.73 -13.96
C GLU A 154 42.31 -27.21 -15.09
N GLY A 155 43.27 -26.34 -14.78
CA GLY A 155 44.31 -25.98 -15.75
C GLY A 155 45.34 -25.00 -15.22
N ARG A 156 46.59 -25.48 -15.17
CA ARG A 156 47.84 -24.74 -14.90
C ARG A 156 48.14 -23.64 -15.91
#